data_AF-A0A8X8Z2F2-F1
#
_entry.id   AF-A0A8X8Z2F2-F1
#
_cell.length_a   1.000
_cell.length_b   1.000
_cell.length_c   1.000
_cell.angle_alpha   90.00
_cell.angle_beta   90.00
_cell.angle_gamma   90.00
#
_symmetry.space_group_name_H-M   'P 1'
#
loop_
_entity.id
_entity.type
_entity.pdbx_description
1 polymer ?
#
loop_
_entity_poly.entity_id
_entity_poly.type
_entity_poly.pdbx_seq_one_letter_code
_entity_poly.pdbx_strand_id
1 'polypeptide(L)'
;MHDLLRSMALKICEGKYMVRAGEIPKEAEWAKDLEKVSFMNSGIMRIEQGMSPDCPKLSTLLLGNCWLQFIPDSFFSKMQGLCTLDLSGASITKLPNSICALKSLKALLLRSCRNLENVPYLGEMKELRELDLSNTAIKEVPQGVGELINLKFLALDAFELEMLSEGLFLKLGKLQHLELRLHIEL
;
A
#
# COMPACT_ATOMS: atom_id res chain seq x y z
N MET A 1 -18.66 9.95 11.02
CA MET A 1 -18.27 9.76 12.44
C MET A 1 -18.34 11.12 13.10
N HIS A 2 -19.00 11.25 14.26
CA HIS A 2 -19.18 12.54 14.95
C HIS A 2 -17.84 13.04 15.52
N ASP A 3 -17.51 14.33 15.37
CA ASP A 3 -16.19 14.90 15.73
C ASP A 3 -15.82 14.73 17.22
N LEU A 4 -16.84 14.66 18.09
CA LEU A 4 -16.66 14.36 19.52
C LEU A 4 -16.13 12.95 19.78
N LEU A 5 -16.64 11.93 19.07
CA LEU A 5 -16.17 10.54 19.24
C LEU A 5 -14.74 10.39 18.73
N ARG A 6 -14.41 11.08 17.62
CA ARG A 6 -13.05 11.12 17.07
C ARG A 6 -12.07 11.76 18.06
N SER A 7 -12.42 12.93 18.60
CA SER A 7 -11.55 13.64 19.56
C SER A 7 -11.36 12.87 20.87
N MET A 8 -12.41 12.19 21.37
CA MET A 8 -12.28 11.30 22.54
C MET A 8 -11.37 10.10 22.26
N ALA A 9 -11.54 9.43 21.12
CA ALA A 9 -10.67 8.32 20.72
C ALA A 9 -9.21 8.76 20.63
N LEU A 10 -8.93 9.92 20.02
CA LEU A 10 -7.57 10.46 19.90
C LEU A 10 -6.93 10.79 21.26
N LYS A 11 -7.71 11.25 22.25
CA LYS A 11 -7.21 11.47 23.61
C LYS A 11 -6.85 10.18 24.33
N ILE A 12 -7.66 9.13 24.17
CA ILE A 12 -7.40 7.79 24.73
C ILE A 12 -6.14 7.17 24.11
N CYS A 13 -5.94 7.44 22.82
CA CYS A 13 -4.82 7.00 22.02
C CYS A 13 -3.49 7.75 22.29
N GLU A 14 -3.45 8.70 23.23
CA GLU A 14 -2.26 9.47 23.62
C GLU A 14 -1.53 10.14 22.43
N GLY A 15 -2.25 10.49 21.37
CA GLY A 15 -1.64 11.10 20.17
C GLY A 15 -0.90 10.12 19.23
N LYS A 16 -0.88 8.82 19.52
CA LYS A 16 -0.26 7.78 18.67
C LYS A 16 -1.04 7.50 17.38
N TYR A 17 -2.23 8.08 17.26
CA TYR A 17 -3.13 7.86 16.14
C TYR A 17 -3.38 9.20 15.47
N MET A 18 -3.29 9.22 14.15
CA MET A 18 -3.65 10.38 13.36
C MET A 18 -4.79 10.02 12.42
N VAL A 19 -5.89 10.76 12.51
CA VAL A 19 -6.92 10.71 11.50
C VAL A 19 -7.11 12.13 11.01
N ARG A 20 -7.01 12.38 9.70
CA ARG A 20 -7.33 13.69 9.09
C ARG A 20 -8.19 13.53 7.86
N ALA A 21 -8.97 14.58 7.58
CA ALA A 21 -9.69 14.76 6.33
C ALA A 21 -9.13 16.01 5.65
N GLY A 22 -9.10 16.05 4.32
CA GLY A 22 -8.57 17.17 3.56
C GLY A 22 -7.18 16.89 3.00
N GLU A 23 -6.17 17.63 3.45
CA GLU A 23 -4.81 17.58 2.90
C GLU A 23 -3.87 16.69 3.74
N ILE A 24 -2.78 16.23 3.10
CA ILE A 24 -1.67 15.60 3.82
C ILE A 24 -1.01 16.66 4.72
N PRO A 25 -0.83 16.37 6.02
CA PRO A 25 -0.23 17.33 6.94
C PRO A 25 1.26 17.54 6.62
N LYS A 26 1.79 18.68 7.06
CA LYS A 26 3.20 19.02 6.85
C LYS A 26 4.09 17.98 7.54
N GLU A 27 5.30 17.80 7.03
CA GLU A 27 6.24 16.78 7.55
C GLU A 27 6.45 16.89 9.08
N ALA A 28 6.51 18.11 9.62
CA ALA A 28 6.68 18.35 11.06
C ALA A 28 5.51 17.85 11.95
N GLU A 29 4.33 17.59 11.37
CA GLU A 29 3.15 17.11 12.09
C GLU A 29 3.13 15.57 12.23
N TRP A 30 4.06 14.88 11.56
CA TRP A 30 4.21 13.44 11.64
C TRP A 30 5.11 13.07 12.83
N ALA A 31 4.50 12.81 13.99
CA ALA A 31 5.23 12.44 15.19
C ALA A 31 5.89 11.04 15.06
N LYS A 32 7.09 10.88 15.65
CA LYS A 32 7.89 9.64 15.54
C LYS A 32 7.23 8.43 16.21
N ASP A 33 6.35 8.68 17.16
CA ASP A 33 5.62 7.68 17.93
C ASP A 33 4.23 7.37 17.39
N LEU A 34 3.87 7.94 16.22
CA LEU A 34 2.66 7.53 15.51
C LEU A 34 2.69 6.03 15.22
N GLU A 35 1.63 5.35 15.61
CA GLU A 35 1.42 3.92 15.40
C GLU A 35 0.46 3.67 14.25
N LYS A 36 -0.57 4.53 14.07
CA LYS A 36 -1.56 4.40 12.99
C LYS A 36 -1.98 5.74 12.43
N VAL A 37 -2.03 5.82 11.11
CA VAL A 37 -2.44 7.01 10.37
C VAL A 37 -3.53 6.64 9.37
N SER A 38 -4.60 7.43 9.32
CA SER A 38 -5.67 7.27 8.35
C SER A 38 -6.09 8.60 7.75
N PHE A 39 -6.07 8.64 6.43
CA PHE A 39 -6.61 9.71 5.60
C PHE A 39 -7.73 9.21 4.68
N MET A 40 -8.32 8.05 4.96
CA MET A 40 -9.27 7.42 4.06
C MET A 40 -10.45 8.34 3.71
N ASN A 41 -10.92 8.24 2.47
CA ASN A 41 -12.02 9.04 1.94
C ASN A 41 -11.75 10.56 2.04
N SER A 42 -10.50 10.97 1.79
CA SER A 42 -10.09 12.38 1.75
C SER A 42 -9.81 12.83 0.32
N GLY A 43 -9.96 14.14 0.08
CA GLY A 43 -9.66 14.78 -1.21
C GLY A 43 -8.16 14.91 -1.53
N ILE A 44 -7.30 14.06 -0.97
CA ILE A 44 -5.86 14.12 -1.17
C ILE A 44 -5.55 13.71 -2.60
N MET A 45 -5.08 14.67 -3.40
CA MET A 45 -4.71 14.42 -4.80
C MET A 45 -3.23 14.12 -4.97
N ARG A 46 -2.35 14.66 -4.11
CA ARG A 46 -0.90 14.57 -4.29
C ARG A 46 -0.19 14.73 -2.94
N ILE A 47 0.92 14.01 -2.78
CA ILE A 47 1.89 14.25 -1.71
C ILE A 47 3.01 15.12 -2.28
N GLU A 48 3.44 16.14 -1.54
CA GLU A 48 4.47 17.08 -2.00
C GLU A 48 5.81 16.38 -2.26
N GLN A 49 6.49 16.77 -3.35
CA GLN A 49 7.80 16.24 -3.70
C GLN A 49 8.81 16.48 -2.55
N GLY A 50 9.57 15.44 -2.20
CA GLY A 50 10.57 15.50 -1.13
C GLY A 50 10.03 15.19 0.27
N MET A 51 8.71 15.05 0.45
CA MET A 51 8.14 14.65 1.73
C MET A 51 8.72 13.30 2.20
N SER A 52 9.23 13.25 3.44
CA SER A 52 9.87 12.06 4.01
C SER A 52 9.58 11.93 5.53
N PRO A 53 8.33 11.61 5.92
CA PRO A 53 7.94 11.56 7.32
C PRO A 53 8.75 10.51 8.10
N ASP A 54 9.32 10.93 9.23
CA ASP A 54 10.09 10.06 10.12
C ASP A 54 9.16 9.39 11.14
N CYS A 55 8.51 8.31 10.73
CA CYS A 55 7.57 7.56 11.58
C CYS A 55 7.99 6.09 11.72
N PRO A 56 9.06 5.79 12.47
CA PRO A 56 9.60 4.44 12.56
C PRO A 56 8.64 3.46 13.27
N LYS A 57 7.74 3.95 14.12
CA LYS A 57 6.73 3.14 14.83
C LYS A 57 5.42 2.97 14.05
N LEU A 58 5.27 3.61 12.90
CA LEU A 58 4.04 3.56 12.14
C LEU A 58 3.81 2.15 11.64
N SER A 59 2.74 1.53 12.11
CA SER A 59 2.36 0.15 11.80
C SER A 59 1.24 0.08 10.75
N THR A 60 0.43 1.13 10.64
CA THR A 60 -0.71 1.17 9.72
C THR A 60 -0.82 2.54 9.07
N LEU A 61 -0.87 2.58 7.74
CA LEU A 61 -1.14 3.78 6.95
C LEU A 61 -2.28 3.50 5.97
N LEU A 62 -3.40 4.20 6.16
CA LEU A 62 -4.59 4.06 5.34
C LEU A 62 -4.82 5.31 4.51
N LEU A 63 -4.60 5.18 3.20
CA LEU A 63 -4.79 6.21 2.17
C LEU A 63 -5.87 5.77 1.15
N GLY A 64 -6.69 4.78 1.50
CA GLY A 64 -7.75 4.25 0.66
C GLY A 64 -8.82 5.29 0.28
N ASN A 65 -9.31 5.20 -0.95
CA ASN A 65 -10.26 6.12 -1.58
C ASN A 65 -9.82 7.60 -1.51
N CYS A 66 -8.52 7.85 -1.56
CA CYS A 66 -7.97 9.15 -1.87
C CYS A 66 -7.80 9.25 -3.39
N TRP A 67 -8.06 10.40 -4.01
CA TRP A 67 -7.73 10.63 -5.43
C TRP A 67 -6.23 10.84 -5.66
N LEU A 68 -5.40 10.12 -4.91
CA LEU A 68 -3.95 10.29 -4.86
C LEU A 68 -3.36 9.89 -6.19
N GLN A 69 -2.73 10.83 -6.90
CA GLN A 69 -2.13 10.65 -8.22
C GLN A 69 -0.61 10.51 -8.14
N PHE A 70 0.00 11.01 -7.07
CA PHE A 70 1.45 11.07 -6.93
C PHE A 70 1.91 10.85 -5.50
N ILE A 71 2.91 9.98 -5.34
CA ILE A 71 3.64 9.70 -4.11
C ILE A 71 5.14 9.85 -4.41
N PRO A 72 5.89 10.71 -3.71
CA PRO A 72 7.32 10.88 -3.95
C PRO A 72 8.11 9.65 -3.48
N ASP A 73 9.25 9.40 -4.13
CA ASP A 73 10.10 8.24 -3.82
C ASP A 73 10.57 8.20 -2.36
N SER A 74 10.70 9.33 -1.67
CA SER A 74 11.14 9.40 -0.28
C SER A 74 10.05 9.08 0.75
N PHE A 75 8.77 9.01 0.36
CA PHE A 75 7.65 9.05 1.31
C PHE A 75 7.67 7.91 2.33
N PHE A 76 7.98 6.68 1.90
CA PHE A 76 7.97 5.51 2.77
C PHE A 76 9.33 5.19 3.42
N SER A 77 10.38 5.94 3.09
CA SER A 77 11.78 5.59 3.42
C SER A 77 12.07 5.40 4.92
N LYS A 78 11.33 6.09 5.81
CA LYS A 78 11.50 6.05 7.27
C LYS A 78 10.34 5.39 8.02
N MET A 79 9.55 4.57 7.34
CA MET A 79 8.40 3.86 7.90
C MET A 79 8.69 2.35 8.08
N GLN A 80 9.85 2.01 8.63
CA GLN A 80 10.34 0.62 8.70
C GLN A 80 9.46 -0.33 9.53
N GLY A 81 8.63 0.21 10.43
CA GLY A 81 7.64 -0.53 11.21
C GLY A 81 6.33 -0.83 10.48
N LEU A 82 6.14 -0.35 9.25
CA LEU A 82 4.85 -0.42 8.56
C LEU A 82 4.47 -1.87 8.27
N CYS A 83 3.32 -2.28 8.79
CA CYS A 83 2.78 -3.63 8.64
C CYS A 83 1.61 -3.66 7.64
N THR A 84 0.85 -2.58 7.54
CA THR A 84 -0.31 -2.47 6.65
C THR A 84 -0.29 -1.14 5.92
N LEU A 85 -0.33 -1.21 4.60
CA LEU A 85 -0.47 -0.06 3.72
C LEU A 85 -1.67 -0.28 2.80
N ASP A 86 -2.65 0.62 2.92
CA ASP A 86 -3.82 0.64 2.05
C ASP A 86 -3.79 1.89 1.17
N LEU A 87 -3.67 1.67 -0.14
CA LEU A 87 -3.72 2.68 -1.19
C LEU A 87 -4.91 2.43 -2.13
N SER A 88 -5.85 1.55 -1.76
CA SER A 88 -6.96 1.12 -2.61
C SER A 88 -7.74 2.33 -3.14
N GLY A 89 -8.11 2.32 -4.42
CA GLY A 89 -8.86 3.41 -5.05
C GLY A 89 -8.03 4.67 -5.35
N ALA A 90 -6.70 4.64 -5.14
CA ALA A 90 -5.83 5.73 -5.57
C ALA A 90 -5.77 5.84 -7.10
N SER A 91 -5.51 7.04 -7.59
CA SER A 91 -5.33 7.34 -9.02
C SER A 91 -3.85 7.37 -9.44
N ILE A 92 -2.97 6.71 -8.68
CA ILE A 92 -1.54 6.62 -8.96
C ILE A 92 -1.27 5.81 -10.23
N THR A 93 -0.27 6.23 -10.99
CA THR A 93 0.22 5.48 -12.17
C THR A 93 1.36 4.53 -11.84
N LYS A 94 2.08 4.82 -10.76
CA LYS A 94 3.20 4.03 -10.27
C LYS A 94 3.32 4.09 -8.75
N LEU A 95 3.86 3.03 -8.17
CA LEU A 95 4.35 3.07 -6.79
C LEU A 95 5.78 3.63 -6.73
N PRO A 96 6.12 4.37 -5.66
CA PRO A 96 7.49 4.82 -5.43
C PRO A 96 8.43 3.65 -5.11
N ASN A 97 9.70 3.77 -5.48
CA ASN A 97 10.68 2.71 -5.25
C ASN A 97 10.91 2.40 -3.77
N SER A 98 10.71 3.35 -2.86
CA SER A 98 10.86 3.12 -1.40
C SER A 98 9.90 2.10 -0.82
N ILE A 99 8.85 1.68 -1.54
CA ILE A 99 7.96 0.61 -1.09
C ILE A 99 8.73 -0.70 -0.81
N CYS A 100 9.80 -0.98 -1.56
CA CYS A 100 10.58 -2.21 -1.41
C CYS A 100 11.44 -2.22 -0.13
N ALA A 101 11.60 -1.06 0.52
CA ALA A 101 12.30 -0.92 1.79
C ALA A 101 11.41 -1.33 2.98
N LEU A 102 10.09 -1.49 2.80
CA LEU A 102 9.14 -1.82 3.86
C LEU A 102 9.18 -3.31 4.22
N LYS A 103 10.28 -3.75 4.85
CA LYS A 103 10.53 -5.17 5.15
C LYS A 103 9.52 -5.80 6.13
N SER A 104 8.87 -4.99 6.96
CA SER A 104 7.86 -5.42 7.94
C SER A 104 6.45 -5.52 7.36
N LEU A 105 6.25 -5.12 6.09
CA LEU A 105 4.93 -5.03 5.50
C LEU A 105 4.31 -6.42 5.32
N LYS A 106 3.10 -6.59 5.85
CA LYS A 106 2.32 -7.82 5.81
C LYS A 106 1.16 -7.72 4.82
N ALA A 107 0.59 -6.54 4.63
CA ALA A 107 -0.49 -6.28 3.70
C ALA A 107 -0.22 -5.03 2.86
N LEU A 108 -0.25 -5.20 1.54
CA LEU A 108 -0.20 -4.13 0.55
C LEU A 108 -1.48 -4.18 -0.29
N LEU A 109 -2.37 -3.23 -0.06
CA LEU A 109 -3.68 -3.17 -0.70
C LEU A 109 -3.69 -2.06 -1.76
N LEU A 110 -3.86 -2.44 -3.02
CA LEU A 110 -3.85 -1.56 -4.20
C LEU A 110 -5.12 -1.75 -5.04
N ARG A 111 -6.15 -2.35 -4.44
CA ARG A 111 -7.42 -2.64 -5.11
C ARG A 111 -8.00 -1.40 -5.75
N SER A 112 -8.48 -1.51 -6.99
CA SER A 112 -9.11 -0.40 -7.71
C SER A 112 -8.20 0.82 -7.95
N CYS A 113 -6.87 0.65 -7.89
CA CYS A 113 -5.94 1.64 -8.43
C CYS A 113 -5.93 1.56 -9.96
N ARG A 114 -6.98 2.07 -10.59
CA ARG A 114 -7.30 1.82 -12.01
C ARG A 114 -6.25 2.30 -13.01
N ASN A 115 -5.38 3.22 -12.62
CA ASN A 115 -4.31 3.75 -13.47
C ASN A 115 -2.94 3.14 -13.13
N LEU A 116 -2.85 2.27 -12.13
CA LEU A 116 -1.59 1.73 -11.66
C LEU A 116 -1.05 0.72 -12.67
N GLU A 117 -0.01 1.12 -13.39
CA GLU A 117 0.68 0.32 -14.40
C GLU A 117 2.01 -0.24 -13.87
N ASN A 118 2.70 0.54 -13.03
CA ASN A 118 4.08 0.26 -12.63
C ASN A 118 4.19 -0.01 -11.13
N VAL A 119 4.58 -1.24 -10.79
CA VAL A 119 4.89 -1.66 -9.42
C VAL A 119 6.36 -2.06 -9.37
N PRO A 120 7.17 -1.46 -8.48
CA PRO A 120 8.59 -1.77 -8.40
C PRO A 120 8.82 -3.18 -7.83
N TYR A 121 10.08 -3.62 -7.83
CA TYR A 121 10.46 -4.93 -7.34
C TYR A 121 9.97 -5.20 -5.90
N LEU A 122 9.18 -6.27 -5.71
CA LEU A 122 8.60 -6.63 -4.41
C LEU A 122 9.34 -7.76 -3.70
N GLY A 123 10.25 -8.47 -4.36
CA GLY A 123 10.81 -9.74 -3.86
C GLY A 123 11.52 -9.61 -2.51
N GLU A 124 11.95 -8.40 -2.18
CA GLU A 124 12.57 -8.01 -0.93
C GLU A 124 11.64 -7.98 0.30
N MET A 125 10.32 -8.03 0.13
CA MET A 125 9.31 -7.86 1.18
C MET A 125 8.88 -9.21 1.77
N LYS A 126 9.82 -9.91 2.41
CA LYS A 126 9.63 -11.32 2.82
C LYS A 126 8.52 -11.56 3.85
N GLU A 127 8.07 -10.52 4.57
CA GLU A 127 6.94 -10.63 5.51
C GLU A 127 5.56 -10.46 4.86
N LEU A 128 5.50 -10.12 3.57
CA LEU A 128 4.23 -9.86 2.88
C LEU A 128 3.39 -11.12 2.82
N ARG A 129 2.13 -10.99 3.24
CA ARG A 129 1.13 -12.07 3.31
C ARG A 129 -0.05 -11.81 2.40
N GLU A 130 -0.34 -10.55 2.12
CA GLU A 130 -1.46 -10.11 1.32
C GLU A 130 -1.00 -9.06 0.32
N LEU A 131 -1.21 -9.35 -0.95
CA LEU A 131 -0.99 -8.45 -2.07
C LEU A 131 -2.26 -8.42 -2.91
N ASP A 132 -2.94 -7.28 -2.91
CA ASP A 132 -4.15 -7.07 -3.72
C ASP A 132 -3.87 -6.05 -4.82
N LEU A 133 -3.79 -6.53 -6.07
CA LEU A 133 -3.64 -5.75 -7.29
C LEU A 133 -4.90 -5.83 -8.17
N SER A 134 -6.05 -6.24 -7.60
CA SER A 134 -7.29 -6.35 -8.34
C SER A 134 -7.77 -4.99 -8.85
N ASN A 135 -8.34 -4.96 -10.05
CA ASN A 135 -8.84 -3.76 -10.71
C ASN A 135 -7.77 -2.67 -10.90
N THR A 136 -6.53 -3.08 -11.22
CA THR A 136 -5.42 -2.20 -11.62
C THR A 136 -5.16 -2.27 -13.13
N ALA A 137 -4.24 -1.45 -13.66
CA ALA A 137 -3.83 -1.45 -15.07
C ALA A 137 -2.46 -2.10 -15.30
N ILE A 138 -1.99 -2.95 -14.36
CA ILE A 138 -0.75 -3.69 -14.56
C ILE A 138 -0.88 -4.63 -15.75
N LYS A 139 0.18 -4.70 -16.57
CA LYS A 139 0.25 -5.53 -17.78
C LYS A 139 0.92 -6.88 -17.55
N GLU A 140 1.78 -6.90 -16.54
CA GLU A 140 2.55 -8.07 -16.13
C GLU A 140 2.50 -8.19 -14.59
N VAL A 141 2.73 -9.42 -14.10
CA VAL A 141 2.91 -9.63 -12.66
C VAL A 141 4.18 -8.88 -12.21
N PRO A 142 4.12 -8.04 -11.17
CA PRO A 142 5.29 -7.28 -10.72
C PRO A 142 6.49 -8.17 -10.41
N GLN A 143 7.68 -7.70 -10.78
CA GLN A 143 8.92 -8.43 -10.55
C GLN A 143 9.11 -8.75 -9.06
N GLY A 144 9.55 -9.97 -8.76
CA GLY A 144 9.82 -10.42 -7.40
C GLY A 144 8.60 -10.95 -6.64
N VAL A 145 7.39 -10.91 -7.20
CA VAL A 145 6.20 -11.55 -6.57
C VAL A 145 6.46 -13.01 -6.25
N GLY A 146 7.11 -13.75 -7.16
CA GLY A 146 7.50 -15.15 -6.92
C GLY A 146 8.49 -15.37 -5.78
N GLU A 147 9.05 -14.32 -5.18
CA GLU A 147 9.97 -14.44 -4.04
C GLU A 147 9.32 -14.12 -2.69
N LEU A 148 8.02 -13.82 -2.69
CA LEU A 148 7.21 -13.53 -1.52
C LEU A 148 6.84 -14.85 -0.81
N ILE A 149 7.82 -15.49 -0.18
CA ILE A 149 7.69 -16.84 0.43
C ILE A 149 6.63 -16.96 1.53
N ASN A 150 6.15 -15.85 2.07
CA ASN A 150 5.10 -15.79 3.09
C ASN A 150 3.73 -15.36 2.55
N LEU A 151 3.60 -15.14 1.24
CA LEU A 151 2.37 -14.70 0.61
C LEU A 151 1.29 -15.78 0.76
N LYS A 152 0.12 -15.36 1.24
CA LYS A 152 -1.06 -16.22 1.47
C LYS A 152 -2.22 -15.81 0.59
N PHE A 153 -2.34 -14.52 0.30
CA PHE A 153 -3.38 -13.94 -0.54
C PHE A 153 -2.73 -13.16 -1.67
N LEU A 154 -3.12 -13.48 -2.91
CA LEU A 154 -2.70 -12.78 -4.11
C LEU A 154 -3.91 -12.54 -5.01
N ALA A 155 -4.27 -11.28 -5.24
CA ALA A 155 -5.28 -10.92 -6.22
C ALA A 155 -4.63 -10.19 -7.41
N LEU A 156 -4.82 -10.74 -8.60
CA LEU A 156 -4.24 -10.30 -9.87
C LEU A 156 -5.32 -10.11 -10.97
N ASP A 157 -6.58 -9.87 -10.59
CA ASP A 157 -7.66 -9.50 -11.53
C ASP A 157 -7.48 -8.06 -12.04
N ALA A 158 -6.38 -7.81 -12.76
CA ALA A 158 -6.07 -6.53 -13.38
C ALA A 158 -6.71 -6.42 -14.78
N PHE A 159 -6.94 -5.19 -15.25
CA PHE A 159 -7.63 -4.94 -16.51
C PHE A 159 -6.81 -5.32 -17.74
N GLU A 160 -5.49 -5.13 -17.67
CA GLU A 160 -4.56 -5.25 -18.81
C GLU A 160 -3.54 -6.39 -18.62
N LEU A 161 -3.72 -7.25 -17.61
CA LEU A 161 -2.81 -8.36 -17.36
C LEU A 161 -3.04 -9.45 -18.42
N GLU A 162 -2.07 -9.59 -19.33
CA GLU A 162 -2.16 -10.51 -20.47
C GLU A 162 -1.50 -11.86 -20.19
N MET A 163 -0.40 -11.86 -19.43
CA MET A 163 0.43 -13.05 -19.21
C MET A 163 0.84 -13.24 -17.76
N LEU A 164 0.92 -14.51 -17.35
CA LEU A 164 1.57 -14.95 -16.12
C LEU A 164 2.87 -15.64 -16.48
N SER A 165 3.89 -15.52 -15.61
CA SER A 165 5.12 -16.28 -15.81
C SER A 165 4.90 -17.75 -15.44
N GLU A 166 5.36 -18.65 -16.31
CA GLU A 166 5.34 -20.09 -16.03
C GLU A 166 6.06 -20.39 -14.71
N GLY A 167 5.42 -21.18 -13.85
CA GLY A 167 5.98 -21.55 -12.55
C GLY A 167 5.97 -20.44 -11.48
N LEU A 168 5.33 -19.28 -11.73
CA LEU A 168 5.15 -18.23 -10.71
C LEU A 168 4.60 -18.79 -9.40
N PHE A 169 3.53 -19.58 -9.51
CA PHE A 169 2.83 -20.14 -8.35
C PHE A 169 3.58 -21.30 -7.69
N LEU A 170 4.52 -21.96 -8.39
CA LEU A 170 5.36 -23.01 -7.80
C LEU A 170 6.28 -22.44 -6.70
N LYS A 171 6.63 -21.16 -6.80
CA LYS A 171 7.46 -20.47 -5.80
C LYS A 171 6.65 -19.99 -4.58
N LEU A 172 5.32 -19.89 -4.72
CA LEU A 172 4.41 -19.38 -3.69
C LEU A 172 3.85 -20.52 -2.82
N GLY A 173 4.73 -21.28 -2.16
CA GLY A 173 4.35 -22.48 -1.41
C GLY A 173 3.42 -22.27 -0.20
N LYS A 174 3.14 -21.03 0.21
CA LYS A 174 2.19 -20.68 1.28
C LYS A 174 0.90 -20.03 0.77
N LEU A 175 0.72 -19.93 -0.55
CA LEU A 175 -0.46 -19.30 -1.13
C LEU A 175 -1.71 -20.11 -0.78
N GLN A 176 -2.71 -19.42 -0.24
CA GLN A 176 -3.99 -20.00 0.19
C GLN A 176 -5.14 -19.50 -0.68
N HIS A 177 -5.01 -18.29 -1.22
CA HIS A 177 -6.02 -17.65 -2.04
C HIS A 177 -5.37 -16.95 -3.23
N LEU A 178 -5.92 -17.22 -4.41
CA LEU A 178 -5.49 -16.65 -5.69
C LEU A 178 -6.71 -16.16 -6.46
N GLU A 179 -6.74 -14.87 -6.79
CA GLU A 179 -7.75 -14.30 -7.69
C GLU A 179 -7.11 -13.94 -9.03
N LEU A 180 -7.68 -14.46 -10.12
CA LEU A 180 -7.25 -14.23 -11.49
C LEU A 180 -8.46 -13.98 -12.38
N ARG A 181 -8.27 -13.19 -13.43
CA ARG A 181 -9.27 -13.02 -14.48
C ARG A 181 -9.33 -14.28 -15.35
N LEU A 182 -10.53 -14.68 -15.77
CA LEU A 182 -10.81 -15.93 -16.50
C LEU A 182 -10.15 -16.08 -17.88
N HIS A 183 -9.53 -15.03 -18.42
CA HIS A 183 -8.99 -14.99 -19.79
C HIS A 183 -7.46 -14.84 -19.86
N ILE A 184 -6.75 -15.03 -18.76
CA ILE A 184 -5.29 -14.89 -18.75
C ILE A 184 -4.64 -16.14 -19.37
N GLU A 185 -3.75 -15.95 -20.33
CA GLU A 185 -2.95 -17.02 -20.93
C GLU A 185 -1.76 -17.37 -20.01
N LEU A 186 -1.41 -18.66 -19.95
CA LEU A 186 -0.34 -19.24 -19.11
C LEU A 186 0.95 -19.47 -19.91
#